data_AF-A0A800J634-F1
#
_entry.id   AF-A0A800J634-F1
#
_cell.length_a   1.000
_cell.length_b   1.000
_cell.length_c   1.000
_cell.angle_alpha   90.00
_cell.angle_beta   90.00
_cell.angle_gamma   90.00
#
_symmetry.space_group_name_H-M   'P 1'
#
loop_
_entity.id
_entity.type
_entity.pdbx_description
1 polymer ?
#
loop_
_entity_poly.entity_id
_entity_poly.type
_entity_poly.pdbx_seq_one_letter_code
_entity_poly.pdbx_strand_id
1 'polypeptide(L)'
;MTGSRFRFSLDPVLDGHARSVESAQRALADAIRATAQAQRAVEAAAAALDASSQAGEGGGPAWRLQASARHRDAARTDHSRALQALARVQDAEARARRQLAAAVRKHEALSAVREEAEAAHRASAMRAELTVLDDLAASRHTSLSMGR
;
A
#
# COMPACT_ATOMS: atom_id res chain seq x y z
N MET A 1 -3.73 25.90 36.14
CA MET A 1 -3.37 24.48 35.96
C MET A 1 -3.11 24.23 34.49
N THR A 2 -1.86 24.07 34.09
CA THR A 2 -1.52 23.68 32.72
C THR A 2 -1.63 22.17 32.61
N GLY A 3 -2.79 21.68 32.17
CA GLY A 3 -2.98 20.27 31.85
C GLY A 3 -1.91 19.81 30.86
N SER A 4 -1.14 18.81 31.25
CA SER A 4 -0.12 18.20 30.40
C SER A 4 -0.77 17.72 29.09
N ARG A 5 -0.28 18.23 27.95
CA ARG A 5 -0.75 17.78 26.62
C ARG A 5 -0.40 16.31 26.43
N PHE A 6 -1.35 15.54 25.89
CA PHE A 6 -1.09 14.14 25.51
C PHE A 6 0.06 14.07 24.50
N ARG A 7 0.98 13.13 24.74
CA ARG A 7 2.07 12.82 23.82
C ARG A 7 2.24 11.31 23.77
N PHE A 8 2.13 10.73 22.59
CA PHE A 8 2.28 9.31 22.42
C PHE A 8 3.75 8.98 22.15
N SER A 9 4.34 8.11 22.95
CA SER A 9 5.78 7.81 22.88
C SER A 9 6.20 7.20 21.55
N LEU A 10 5.26 6.56 20.84
CA LEU A 10 5.50 5.90 19.56
C LEU A 10 5.00 6.72 18.35
N ASP A 11 4.70 8.02 18.52
CA ASP A 11 4.36 8.92 17.40
C ASP A 11 5.39 8.85 16.25
N PRO A 12 6.73 8.85 16.49
CA PRO A 12 7.71 8.73 15.40
C PRO A 12 7.63 7.41 14.63
N VAL A 13 7.22 6.33 15.30
CA VAL A 13 7.05 5.00 14.69
C VAL A 13 5.77 4.99 13.85
N LEU A 14 4.71 5.64 14.33
CA LEU A 14 3.46 5.80 13.60
C LEU A 14 3.65 6.60 12.30
N ASP A 15 4.40 7.70 12.36
CA ASP A 15 4.79 8.48 11.18
C ASP A 15 5.64 7.65 10.20
N GLY A 16 6.54 6.82 10.72
CA GLY A 16 7.30 5.84 9.93
C GLY A 16 6.40 4.85 9.19
N HIS A 17 5.38 4.32 9.87
CA HIS A 17 4.40 3.41 9.26
C HIS A 17 3.49 4.11 8.25
N ALA A 18 3.06 5.35 8.50
CA ALA A 18 2.29 6.12 7.53
C ALA A 18 3.06 6.32 6.22
N ARG A 19 4.34 6.74 6.32
CA ARG A 19 5.23 6.83 5.14
C ARG A 19 5.45 5.48 4.45
N SER A 20 5.53 4.39 5.21
CA SER A 20 5.64 3.04 4.64
C SER A 20 4.38 2.65 3.87
N VAL A 21 3.18 3.05 4.32
CA VAL A 21 1.92 2.83 3.60
C VAL A 21 1.94 3.61 2.29
N GLU A 22 2.27 4.90 2.33
CA GLU A 22 2.36 5.73 1.12
C GLU A 22 3.36 5.18 0.10
N SER A 23 4.53 4.74 0.57
CA SER A 23 5.54 4.11 -0.28
C SER A 23 5.03 2.82 -0.93
N ALA A 24 4.35 1.97 -0.16
CA ALA A 24 3.76 0.73 -0.67
C ALA A 24 2.61 0.99 -1.66
N GLN A 25 1.82 2.05 -1.46
CA GLN A 25 0.78 2.47 -2.41
C GLN A 25 1.39 2.91 -3.74
N ARG A 26 2.46 3.72 -3.71
CA ARG A 26 3.18 4.12 -4.92
C ARG A 26 3.76 2.93 -5.65
N ALA A 27 4.42 2.02 -4.93
CA ALA A 27 4.97 0.80 -5.50
C ALA A 27 3.90 -0.10 -6.15
N LEU A 28 2.71 -0.20 -5.54
CA LEU A 28 1.59 -0.92 -6.15
C LEU A 28 1.09 -0.22 -7.42
N ALA A 29 0.97 1.10 -7.41
CA ALA A 29 0.56 1.85 -8.60
C ALA A 29 1.57 1.69 -9.75
N ASP A 30 2.88 1.71 -9.45
CA ASP A 30 3.94 1.41 -10.42
C ASP A 30 3.83 -0.01 -10.97
N ALA A 31 3.61 -1.00 -10.11
CA ALA A 31 3.46 -2.39 -10.53
C ALA A 31 2.23 -2.60 -11.43
N ILE A 32 1.09 -1.98 -11.11
CA ILE A 32 -0.12 -2.02 -11.95
C ILE A 32 0.16 -1.41 -13.33
N ARG A 33 0.86 -0.27 -13.39
CA ARG A 33 1.27 0.35 -14.67
C ARG A 33 2.17 -0.59 -15.47
N ALA A 34 3.13 -1.23 -14.82
CA ALA A 34 4.03 -2.18 -15.46
C ALA A 34 3.28 -3.41 -16.01
N THR A 35 2.33 -3.96 -15.25
CA THR A 35 1.44 -5.04 -15.72
C THR A 35 0.66 -4.63 -16.96
N ALA A 36 0.03 -3.45 -16.94
CA ALA A 36 -0.73 -2.93 -18.09
C ALA A 36 0.15 -2.67 -19.33
N GLN A 37 1.41 -2.28 -19.15
CA GLN A 37 2.38 -2.15 -20.24
C GLN A 37 2.78 -3.52 -20.80
N ALA A 38 3.06 -4.50 -19.93
CA ALA A 38 3.41 -5.85 -20.34
C ALA A 38 2.26 -6.57 -21.05
N GLN A 39 1.01 -6.37 -20.61
CA GLN A 39 -0.18 -6.89 -21.30
C GLN A 39 -0.27 -6.37 -22.74
N ARG A 40 -0.12 -5.05 -22.92
CA ARG A 40 -0.08 -4.43 -24.26
C ARG A 40 1.07 -4.96 -25.12
N ALA A 41 2.23 -5.23 -24.53
CA ALA A 41 3.35 -5.83 -25.26
C ALA A 41 3.05 -7.27 -25.70
N VAL A 42 2.36 -8.07 -24.87
CA VAL A 42 1.89 -9.41 -25.24
C VAL A 42 0.88 -9.36 -26.37
N GLU A 43 -0.10 -8.44 -26.30
CA GLU A 43 -1.10 -8.23 -27.35
C GLU A 43 -0.44 -7.82 -28.68
N ALA A 44 0.51 -6.89 -28.65
CA ALA A 44 1.24 -6.46 -29.83
C ALA A 44 2.08 -7.62 -30.43
N ALA A 45 2.75 -8.41 -29.58
CA ALA A 45 3.53 -9.56 -30.05
C ALA A 45 2.63 -10.69 -30.61
N ALA A 46 1.45 -10.89 -30.05
CA ALA A 46 0.45 -11.82 -30.57
C ALA A 46 -0.04 -11.37 -31.95
N ALA A 47 -0.41 -10.10 -32.11
CA ALA A 47 -0.84 -9.54 -33.39
C ALA A 47 0.26 -9.64 -34.46
N ALA A 48 1.53 -9.41 -34.10
CA ALA A 48 2.66 -9.57 -35.01
C ALA A 48 2.85 -11.04 -35.43
N LEU A 49 2.67 -11.98 -34.51
CA LEU A 49 2.71 -13.41 -34.81
C LEU A 49 1.59 -13.83 -35.76
N ASP A 50 0.36 -13.37 -35.54
CA ASP A 50 -0.78 -13.65 -36.39
C ASP A 50 -0.59 -13.08 -37.81
N ALA A 51 -0.13 -11.82 -37.91
CA ALA A 51 0.19 -11.18 -39.18
C ALA A 51 1.29 -11.95 -39.94
N SER A 52 2.33 -12.42 -39.23
CA SER A 52 3.40 -13.23 -39.83
C SER A 52 2.92 -14.61 -40.30
N SER A 53 1.86 -15.15 -39.70
CA SER A 53 1.23 -16.41 -40.10
C SER A 53 0.43 -16.24 -41.40
N GLN A 54 -0.33 -15.15 -41.52
CA GLN A 54 -1.12 -14.82 -42.72
C GLN A 54 -0.23 -14.48 -43.93
N ALA A 55 0.90 -13.80 -43.72
CA ALA A 55 1.84 -13.44 -44.80
C ALA A 55 2.51 -14.66 -45.46
N GLY A 56 2.53 -15.81 -44.80
CA GLY A 56 3.14 -17.06 -45.30
C GLY A 56 2.26 -17.87 -46.27
N GLU A 57 0.97 -17.54 -46.40
CA GLU A 57 0.00 -18.35 -47.16
C GLU A 57 -0.01 -18.03 -48.67
N GLY A 58 0.59 -16.90 -49.09
CA GLY A 58 0.46 -16.34 -50.44
C GLY A 58 1.28 -16.98 -51.57
N GLY A 59 1.76 -18.22 -51.45
CA GLY A 59 2.42 -18.96 -52.54
C GLY A 59 3.58 -18.20 -53.23
N GLY A 60 4.77 -18.19 -52.62
CA GLY A 60 5.96 -17.52 -53.15
C GLY A 60 7.13 -18.47 -53.45
N PRO A 61 8.19 -18.00 -54.13
CA PRO A 61 9.39 -18.78 -54.37
C PRO A 61 10.05 -19.27 -53.06
N ALA A 62 10.75 -20.40 -53.10
CA ALA A 62 11.26 -21.13 -51.92
C ALA A 62 12.05 -20.27 -50.91
N TRP A 63 12.82 -19.28 -51.39
CA TRP A 63 13.55 -18.34 -50.54
C TRP A 63 12.64 -17.43 -49.69
N ARG A 64 11.44 -17.08 -50.19
CA ARG A 64 10.43 -16.33 -49.42
C ARG A 64 9.77 -17.19 -48.35
N LEU A 65 9.58 -18.49 -48.61
CA LEU A 65 9.07 -19.44 -47.63
C LEU A 65 10.05 -19.64 -46.46
N GLN A 66 11.36 -19.70 -46.76
CA GLN A 66 12.38 -19.79 -45.72
C GLN A 66 12.48 -18.50 -44.88
N ALA A 67 12.40 -17.33 -45.53
CA ALA A 67 12.36 -16.05 -44.82
C ALA A 67 11.10 -15.90 -43.94
N SER A 68 9.93 -16.31 -44.43
CA SER A 68 8.68 -16.26 -43.66
C SER A 68 8.65 -17.24 -42.48
N ALA A 69 9.28 -18.42 -42.62
CA ALA A 69 9.48 -19.35 -41.51
C ALA A 69 10.36 -18.73 -40.40
N ARG A 70 11.51 -18.15 -40.77
CA ARG A 70 12.40 -17.47 -39.80
C ARG A 70 11.70 -16.30 -39.10
N HIS A 71 10.91 -15.52 -39.84
CA HIS A 71 10.16 -14.40 -39.26
C HIS A 71 9.07 -14.87 -38.28
N ARG A 72 8.37 -15.97 -38.59
CA ARG A 72 7.41 -16.58 -37.66
C ARG A 72 8.09 -17.10 -36.39
N ASP A 73 9.23 -17.76 -36.51
CA ASP A 73 9.98 -18.26 -35.35
C ASP A 73 10.49 -17.12 -34.46
N ALA A 74 10.93 -16.00 -35.07
CA ALA A 74 11.27 -14.79 -34.34
C ALA A 74 10.04 -14.21 -33.60
N ALA A 75 8.91 -14.06 -34.28
CA ALA A 75 7.66 -13.56 -33.67
C ALA A 75 7.16 -14.46 -32.53
N ARG A 76 7.27 -15.79 -32.67
CA ARG A 76 6.96 -16.76 -31.59
C ARG A 76 7.88 -16.57 -30.39
N THR A 77 9.18 -16.38 -30.64
CA THR A 77 10.17 -16.15 -29.59
C THR A 77 9.86 -14.86 -28.83
N ASP A 78 9.54 -13.78 -29.54
CA ASP A 78 9.20 -12.49 -28.92
C ASP A 78 7.88 -12.55 -28.16
N HIS A 79 6.86 -13.25 -28.67
CA HIS A 79 5.63 -13.49 -27.93
C HIS A 79 5.87 -14.30 -26.64
N SER A 80 6.69 -15.35 -26.70
CA SER A 80 7.07 -16.13 -25.52
C SER A 80 7.82 -15.28 -24.49
N ARG A 81 8.75 -14.43 -24.92
CA ARG A 81 9.45 -13.48 -24.05
C ARG A 81 8.50 -12.47 -23.42
N ALA A 82 7.54 -11.94 -24.17
CA ALA A 82 6.53 -11.02 -23.65
C ALA A 82 5.66 -11.69 -22.58
N LEU A 83 5.24 -12.94 -22.77
CA LEU A 83 4.50 -13.72 -21.78
C LEU A 83 5.31 -13.96 -20.50
N GLN A 84 6.59 -14.30 -20.63
CA GLN A 84 7.48 -14.46 -19.47
C GLN A 84 7.67 -13.14 -18.71
N ALA A 85 7.79 -12.02 -19.43
CA ALA A 85 7.86 -10.70 -18.83
C ALA A 85 6.56 -10.36 -18.09
N LEU A 86 5.40 -10.62 -18.69
CA LEU A 86 4.08 -10.43 -18.08
C LEU A 86 3.95 -11.22 -16.76
N ALA A 87 4.34 -12.50 -16.75
CA ALA A 87 4.30 -13.32 -15.54
C ALA A 87 5.17 -12.72 -14.41
N ARG A 88 6.37 -12.23 -14.73
CA ARG A 88 7.28 -11.61 -13.75
C ARG A 88 6.71 -10.33 -13.15
N VAL A 89 6.06 -9.49 -13.95
CA VAL A 89 5.46 -8.24 -13.46
C VAL A 89 4.17 -8.50 -12.67
N GLN A 90 3.37 -9.51 -13.05
CA GLN A 90 2.21 -9.94 -12.27
C GLN A 90 2.62 -10.46 -10.89
N ASP A 91 3.70 -11.23 -10.81
CA ASP A 91 4.29 -11.64 -9.52
C ASP A 91 4.75 -10.45 -8.69
N ALA A 92 5.33 -9.42 -9.33
CA ALA A 92 5.74 -8.19 -8.65
C ALA A 92 4.53 -7.40 -8.12
N GLU A 93 3.46 -7.29 -8.90
CA GLU A 93 2.19 -6.69 -8.47
C GLU A 93 1.58 -7.44 -7.28
N ALA A 94 1.56 -8.77 -7.32
CA ALA A 94 1.07 -9.59 -6.21
C ALA A 94 1.91 -9.39 -4.94
N ARG A 95 3.24 -9.26 -5.06
CA ARG A 95 4.13 -8.90 -3.95
C ARG A 95 3.83 -7.51 -3.40
N ALA A 96 3.66 -6.51 -4.27
CA ALA A 96 3.33 -5.14 -3.88
C ALA A 96 1.99 -5.06 -3.12
N ARG A 97 0.97 -5.80 -3.56
CA ARG A 97 -0.32 -5.91 -2.85
C ARG A 97 -0.15 -6.46 -1.43
N ARG A 98 0.63 -7.53 -1.28
CA ARG A 98 0.91 -8.12 0.05
C ARG A 98 1.69 -7.16 0.95
N GLN A 99 2.64 -6.41 0.40
CA GLN A 99 3.41 -5.41 1.14
C GLN A 99 2.51 -4.26 1.61
N LEU A 100 1.63 -3.76 0.75
CA LEU A 100 0.65 -2.73 1.14
C LEU A 100 -0.27 -3.22 2.27
N ALA A 101 -0.84 -4.42 2.13
CA ALA A 101 -1.69 -5.00 3.17
C ALA A 101 -0.95 -5.17 4.52
N ALA A 102 0.33 -5.55 4.48
CA ALA A 102 1.14 -5.64 5.69
C ALA A 102 1.45 -4.26 6.30
N ALA A 103 1.76 -3.25 5.47
CA ALA A 103 2.01 -1.89 5.94
C ALA A 103 0.77 -1.26 6.58
N VAL A 104 -0.39 -1.41 5.94
CA VAL A 104 -1.68 -0.90 6.45
C VAL A 104 -2.01 -1.53 7.79
N ARG A 105 -1.95 -2.86 7.92
CA ARG A 105 -2.22 -3.55 9.20
C ARG A 105 -1.32 -3.07 10.34
N LYS A 106 -0.03 -2.83 10.06
CA LYS A 106 0.90 -2.31 11.07
C LYS A 106 0.54 -0.88 11.49
N HIS A 107 0.20 -0.04 10.52
CA HIS A 107 -0.23 1.33 10.80
C HIS A 107 -1.52 1.36 11.62
N GLU A 108 -2.55 0.61 11.20
CA GLU A 108 -3.84 0.52 11.91
C GLU A 108 -3.68 0.00 13.34
N ALA A 109 -2.89 -1.05 13.55
CA ALA A 109 -2.64 -1.59 14.89
C ALA A 109 -1.99 -0.53 15.82
N LEU A 110 -1.03 0.25 15.31
CA LEU A 110 -0.38 1.29 16.12
C LEU A 110 -1.29 2.52 16.32
N SER A 111 -2.10 2.88 15.34
CA SER A 111 -3.12 3.93 15.46
C SER A 111 -4.14 3.59 16.55
N ALA A 112 -4.62 2.34 16.59
CA ALA A 112 -5.53 1.88 17.64
C ALA A 112 -4.92 2.01 19.05
N VAL A 113 -3.65 1.59 19.22
CA VAL A 113 -2.93 1.75 20.50
C VAL A 113 -2.79 3.22 20.90
N ARG A 114 -2.55 4.12 19.93
CA ARG A 114 -2.49 5.56 20.18
C ARG A 114 -3.84 6.11 20.65
N GLU A 115 -4.94 5.71 20.01
CA GLU A 115 -6.30 6.12 20.38
C GLU A 115 -6.68 5.64 21.79
N GLU A 116 -6.33 4.40 22.13
CA GLU A 116 -6.53 3.84 23.47
C GLU A 116 -5.73 4.61 24.53
N ALA A 117 -4.46 4.92 24.24
CA ALA A 117 -3.60 5.69 25.14
C ALA A 117 -4.13 7.13 25.33
N GLU A 118 -4.65 7.75 24.27
CA GLU A 118 -5.25 9.08 24.33
C GLU A 118 -6.55 9.08 25.14
N ALA A 119 -7.39 8.06 24.97
CA ALA A 119 -8.60 7.88 25.77
C ALA A 119 -8.26 7.69 27.26
N ALA A 120 -7.26 6.88 27.57
CA ALA A 120 -6.79 6.66 28.94
C ALA A 120 -6.24 7.96 29.57
N HIS A 121 -5.47 8.75 28.81
CA HIS A 121 -4.96 10.05 29.28
C HIS A 121 -6.10 11.01 29.59
N ARG A 122 -7.09 11.14 28.68
CA ARG A 122 -8.27 11.99 28.90
C ARG A 122 -9.06 11.56 30.13
N ALA A 123 -9.29 10.27 30.30
CA ALA A 123 -9.98 9.74 31.49
C ALA A 123 -9.21 10.04 32.78
N SER A 124 -7.87 9.91 32.77
CA SER A 124 -7.03 10.25 33.92
C SER A 124 -7.07 11.74 34.24
N ALA A 125 -7.02 12.60 33.22
CA ALA A 125 -7.11 14.05 33.40
C ALA A 125 -8.45 14.46 34.01
N MET A 126 -9.56 13.91 33.51
CA MET A 126 -10.89 14.16 34.06
C MET A 126 -11.01 13.71 35.53
N ARG A 127 -10.48 12.54 35.88
CA ARG A 127 -10.48 12.07 37.27
C ARG A 127 -9.66 13.01 38.18
N ALA A 128 -8.48 13.44 37.74
CA ALA A 128 -7.67 14.37 38.51
C ALA A 128 -8.38 15.72 38.72
N GLU A 129 -9.05 16.25 37.69
CA GLU A 129 -9.86 17.47 37.81
C GLU A 129 -11.01 17.29 38.80
N LEU A 130 -11.73 16.17 38.74
CA LEU A 130 -12.82 15.86 39.69
C LEU A 130 -12.30 15.77 41.13
N THR A 131 -11.17 15.10 41.37
CA THR A 131 -10.55 15.03 42.71
C THR A 131 -10.19 16.43 43.24
N VAL A 132 -9.63 17.29 42.40
CA VAL A 132 -9.32 18.68 42.80
C VAL A 132 -10.59 19.46 43.15
N LEU A 133 -11.68 19.26 42.41
CA LEU A 133 -12.97 19.91 42.72
C LEU A 133 -13.58 19.39 44.03
N ASP A 134 -13.49 18.09 44.28
CA ASP A 134 -13.96 17.47 45.53
C ASP A 134 -13.15 17.97 46.74
N ASP A 135 -11.83 18.07 46.63
CA ASP A 135 -10.95 18.61 47.68
C ASP A 135 -11.27 20.09 47.98
N LEU A 136 -11.54 20.89 46.94
CA LEU A 136 -11.96 22.28 47.09
C LEU A 136 -13.36 22.41 47.74
N ALA A 137 -14.30 21.52 47.38
CA ALA A 137 -15.62 21.50 47.98
C ALA A 137 -15.56 21.11 49.46
N ALA A 138 -14.78 20.07 49.79
CA ALA A 138 -14.57 19.62 51.16
C ALA A 138 -13.95 20.74 52.02
N SER A 139 -12.83 21.33 51.59
CA SER A 139 -12.16 22.42 52.33
C SER A 139 -13.05 23.65 52.56
N ARG A 140 -13.91 24.00 51.60
CA ARG A 140 -14.91 25.07 51.76
C ARG A 140 -15.99 24.70 52.78
N HIS A 141 -16.42 23.45 52.82
CA HIS A 141 -17.42 23.00 53.80
C HIS A 141 -16.85 22.96 55.23
N THR A 142 -15.59 22.56 55.40
CA THR A 142 -14.91 22.55 56.71
C THR A 142 -14.72 23.97 57.26
N SER A 143 -14.34 24.92 56.40
CA SER A 143 -14.16 26.33 56.82
C SER A 143 -15.48 27.00 57.22
N LEU A 144 -16.59 26.68 56.55
CA LEU A 144 -17.93 27.15 56.94
C LEU A 144 -18.46 26.50 58.23
N SER A 145 -18.05 25.26 58.52
CA SER A 145 -18.46 24.52 59.72
C SER A 145 -17.73 24.94 60.99
N MET A 146 -16.51 25.48 60.91
CA MET A 146 -15.74 25.95 62.08
C MET A 146 -15.89 27.46 62.34
N GLY A 147 -16.50 28.21 61.43
CA GLY A 147 -16.82 29.63 61.61
C GLY A 147 -18.13 29.91 62.35
N ARG A 148 -18.71 28.91 63.05
CA ARG A 148 -19.91 29.05 63.88
C ARG A 148 -19.62 28.67 65.32
#